data_AF-A0A1I3JKJ3-F1
#
_entry.id   AF-A0A1I3JKJ3-F1
#
_cell.length_a   1.000
_cell.length_b   1.000
_cell.length_c   1.000
_cell.angle_alpha   90.00
_cell.angle_beta   90.00
_cell.angle_gamma   90.00
#
_symmetry.space_group_name_H-M   'P 1'
#
loop_
_entity.id
_entity.type
_entity.pdbx_description
1 polymer ?
#
loop_
_entity_poly.entity_id
_entity_poly.type
_entity_poly.pdbx_seq_one_letter_code
_entity_poly.pdbx_strand_id
1 'polypeptide(L)'
;MAYMNGNLALQPKRKPEQKPSYRETKKVVVKRKSIPVQEKLLYLFTILACVVVAGVIIFRYAQIYQMEQKITTMTKQQAQMQLQIDDLISKREIANDPKVLKDKAAQLDYVMSDERIQVQTGGDAPVASK
;
A
#
# COMPACT_ATOMS: atom_id res chain seq x y z
N MET A 1 82.12 39.76 76.82
CA MET A 1 81.19 39.71 77.96
C MET A 1 80.49 41.05 78.06
N ALA A 2 79.23 41.13 77.64
CA ALA A 2 78.35 42.26 77.93
C ALA A 2 76.98 41.65 78.24
N TYR A 3 76.74 41.47 79.53
CA TYR A 3 75.45 41.11 80.10
C TYR A 3 74.53 42.31 79.97
N MET A 4 73.41 42.17 79.27
CA MET A 4 72.27 43.06 79.38
C MET A 4 71.00 42.21 79.46
N ASN A 5 70.46 42.15 80.68
CA ASN A 5 69.16 41.61 81.00
C ASN A 5 68.07 42.56 80.48
N GLY A 6 66.93 42.01 80.03
CA GLY A 6 65.65 42.71 80.09
C GLY A 6 64.89 42.86 78.76
N ASN A 7 63.94 41.95 78.56
CA ASN A 7 62.69 42.13 77.81
C ASN A 7 62.78 42.68 76.38
N LEU A 8 63.40 41.92 75.48
CA LEU A 8 63.17 42.09 74.05
C LEU A 8 62.79 40.74 73.45
N ALA A 9 61.50 40.62 73.14
CA ALA A 9 60.95 39.54 72.33
C ALA A 9 61.63 39.56 70.95
N LEU A 10 62.80 38.93 70.85
CA LEU A 10 63.42 38.62 69.59
C LEU A 10 62.57 37.51 68.98
N GLN A 11 61.60 37.94 68.17
CA GLN A 11 60.72 37.07 67.41
C GLN A 11 61.57 36.01 66.70
N PRO A 12 61.26 34.71 66.85
CA PRO A 12 62.00 33.68 66.14
C PRO A 12 61.91 33.98 64.65
N LYS A 13 63.09 34.10 64.02
CA LYS A 13 63.32 34.26 62.58
C LYS A 13 62.29 33.42 61.80
N ARG A 14 61.31 34.09 61.18
CA ARG A 14 60.29 33.45 60.34
C ARG A 14 60.98 32.49 59.37
N LYS A 15 60.58 31.21 59.43
CA LYS A 15 60.90 30.22 58.41
C LYS A 15 60.48 30.80 57.04
N PRO A 16 61.26 30.61 55.96
CA PRO A 16 60.85 31.09 54.65
C PRO A 16 59.49 30.46 54.31
N GLU A 17 58.50 31.31 54.01
CA GLU A 17 57.22 30.85 53.50
C GLU A 17 57.48 30.05 52.22
N GLN A 18 57.37 28.72 52.32
CA GLN A 18 57.17 27.89 51.14
C GLN A 18 55.84 28.32 50.53
N LYS A 19 55.93 29.06 49.43
CA LYS A 19 54.77 29.32 48.56
C LYS A 19 54.16 27.97 48.23
N PRO A 20 52.88 27.69 48.58
CA PRO A 20 52.26 26.46 48.14
C PRO A 20 52.15 26.52 46.63
N SER A 21 52.93 25.70 45.93
CA SER A 21 52.78 25.43 44.50
C SER A 21 51.53 24.57 44.30
N TYR A 22 50.36 25.12 44.62
CA TYR A 22 49.10 24.47 44.27
C TYR A 22 48.91 24.64 42.76
N ARG A 23 49.33 23.62 42.01
CA ARG A 23 48.90 23.46 40.62
C ARG A 23 47.46 22.98 40.66
N GLU A 24 46.52 23.84 40.26
CA GLU A 24 45.17 23.42 39.92
C GLU A 24 45.24 22.36 38.82
N THR A 25 45.16 21.08 39.19
CA THR A 25 44.99 20.00 38.23
C THR A 25 43.54 20.01 37.77
N LYS A 26 43.23 20.85 36.79
CA LYS A 26 41.94 20.80 36.10
C LYS A 26 41.77 19.40 35.54
N LYS A 27 40.84 18.64 36.13
CA LYS A 27 40.42 17.33 35.65
C LYS A 27 39.78 17.53 34.27
N VAL A 28 40.55 17.27 33.21
CA VAL A 28 40.05 17.27 31.84
C VAL A 28 39.12 16.06 31.72
N VAL A 29 37.83 16.30 31.92
CA VAL A 29 36.80 15.29 31.66
C VAL A 29 36.69 15.16 30.15
N VAL A 30 37.34 14.14 29.60
CA VAL A 30 37.18 13.76 28.19
C VAL A 30 35.75 13.25 28.03
N LYS A 31 34.83 14.13 27.62
CA LYS A 31 33.50 13.70 27.21
C LYS A 31 33.67 12.78 26.00
N ARG A 32 33.13 11.56 26.08
CA ARG A 32 33.13 10.60 24.97
C ARG A 32 32.57 11.33 23.74
N LYS A 33 33.29 11.31 22.61
CA LYS A 33 32.81 11.87 21.34
C LYS A 33 31.42 11.29 21.08
N SER A 34 30.40 12.14 21.07
CA SER A 34 29.07 11.77 20.60
C SER A 34 29.22 11.37 19.13
N ILE A 35 28.79 10.15 18.80
CA ILE A 35 28.72 9.66 17.41
C ILE A 35 28.01 10.74 16.59
N PRO A 36 28.60 11.18 15.46
CA PRO A 36 28.04 12.27 14.66
C PRO A 36 26.61 11.94 14.26
N VAL A 37 25.73 12.92 14.41
CA VAL A 37 24.26 12.76 14.24
C VAL A 37 23.91 12.23 12.84
N GLN A 38 24.75 12.51 11.86
CA GLN A 38 24.63 12.06 10.47
C GLN A 38 24.66 10.54 10.32
N GLU A 39 25.59 9.85 10.99
CA GLU A 39 25.68 8.38 10.90
C GLU A 39 24.44 7.71 11.50
N LYS A 40 23.95 8.21 12.64
CA LYS A 40 22.70 7.72 13.25
C LYS A 40 21.48 7.92 12.36
N LEU A 41 21.39 9.06 11.66
CA LEU A 41 20.31 9.35 10.72
C LEU A 41 20.32 8.41 9.52
N LEU A 42 21.51 8.11 8.98
CA LEU A 42 21.66 7.17 7.87
C LEU A 42 21.20 5.76 8.24
N TYR A 43 21.57 5.26 9.42
CA TYR A 43 21.09 3.96 9.89
C TYR A 43 19.57 3.92 10.11
N LEU A 44 18.99 5.00 10.61
CA LEU A 44 17.54 5.06 10.82
C LEU A 44 16.78 5.11 9.49
N PHE A 45 17.35 5.79 8.49
CA PHE A 45 16.82 5.81 7.13
C PHE A 45 16.91 4.44 6.46
N THR A 46 18.00 3.68 6.60
CA THR A 46 18.10 2.33 6.00
C THR A 46 17.09 1.36 6.61
N ILE A 47 16.86 1.44 7.92
CA ILE A 47 15.80 0.64 8.58
C ILE A 47 14.43 1.03 8.02
N LEU A 48 14.15 2.32 7.89
CA LEU A 48 12.88 2.81 7.34
C LEU A 48 12.69 2.34 5.89
N ALA A 49 13.72 2.46 5.05
CA ALA A 49 13.69 1.99 3.68
C ALA A 49 13.41 0.47 3.61
N CYS A 50 14.04 -0.32 4.48
CA CYS A 50 13.80 -1.76 4.57
C CYS A 50 12.34 -2.09 4.92
N VAL A 51 11.77 -1.39 5.92
CA VAL A 51 10.38 -1.56 6.33
C VAL A 51 9.41 -1.17 5.21
N VAL A 52 9.70 -0.08 4.48
CA VAL A 52 8.87 0.34 3.32
C VAL A 52 8.89 -0.72 2.23
N VAL A 53 10.08 -1.25 1.88
CA VAL A 53 10.19 -2.31 0.87
C VAL A 53 9.41 -3.56 1.30
N ALA A 54 9.56 -4.00 2.54
CA ALA A 54 8.80 -5.13 3.08
C ALA A 54 7.28 -4.88 3.04
N GLY A 55 6.84 -3.67 3.42
CA GLY A 55 5.44 -3.27 3.36
C GLY A 55 4.87 -3.28 1.94
N VAL A 56 5.63 -2.78 0.96
CA VAL A 56 5.22 -2.80 -0.46
C VAL A 56 5.08 -4.23 -0.96
N ILE A 57 6.00 -5.13 -0.61
CA ILE A 57 5.93 -6.55 -1.00
C ILE A 57 4.63 -7.16 -0.46
N ILE A 58 4.37 -7.04 0.84
CA ILE A 58 3.15 -7.58 1.47
C ILE A 58 1.88 -7.02 0.81
N PHE A 59 1.86 -5.70 0.55
CA PHE A 59 0.73 -5.06 -0.12
C PHE A 59 0.50 -5.59 -1.53
N ARG A 60 1.57 -5.80 -2.31
CA ARG A 60 1.48 -6.42 -3.65
C ARG A 60 0.95 -7.85 -3.59
N TYR A 61 1.37 -8.65 -2.61
CA TYR A 61 0.85 -10.00 -2.42
C TYR A 61 -0.65 -10.00 -2.13
N ALA A 62 -1.12 -9.11 -1.26
CA ALA A 62 -2.56 -8.98 -0.96
C ALA A 62 -3.38 -8.59 -2.21
N GLN A 63 -2.86 -7.67 -3.04
CA GLN A 63 -3.52 -7.27 -4.29
C GLN A 63 -3.64 -8.42 -5.29
N ILE A 64 -2.57 -9.20 -5.46
CA ILE A 64 -2.57 -10.36 -6.38
C ILE A 64 -3.61 -11.39 -5.92
N TYR A 65 -3.69 -11.65 -4.61
CA TYR A 65 -4.66 -12.61 -4.08
C TYR A 65 -6.12 -12.19 -4.34
N GLN A 66 -6.45 -10.92 -4.14
CA GLN A 66 -7.79 -10.40 -4.45
C GLN A 66 -8.11 -10.50 -5.95
N MET A 67 -7.11 -10.30 -6.80
CA MET A 67 -7.27 -10.34 -8.25
C MET A 67 -7.51 -11.76 -8.76
N GLU A 68 -6.85 -12.79 -8.23
CA GLU A 68 -7.11 -14.19 -8.60
C GLU A 68 -8.54 -14.63 -8.31
N GLN A 69 -9.08 -14.23 -7.15
CA GLN A 69 -10.48 -14.52 -6.80
C GLN A 69 -11.45 -13.78 -7.74
N LYS A 70 -11.15 -12.53 -8.08
CA LYS A 70 -11.96 -11.77 -9.04
C LYS A 70 -11.95 -12.40 -10.43
N ILE A 71 -10.79 -12.85 -10.91
CA ILE A 71 -10.68 -13.55 -12.20
C ILE A 71 -11.50 -14.84 -12.17
N THR A 72 -11.37 -15.65 -11.11
CA THR A 72 -12.10 -16.92 -11.00
C THR A 72 -13.61 -16.71 -10.98
N THR A 73 -14.10 -15.70 -10.26
CA THR A 73 -15.53 -15.38 -10.21
C THR A 73 -16.04 -14.86 -11.55
N MET A 74 -15.30 -13.97 -12.21
CA MET A 74 -15.63 -13.47 -13.55
C MET A 74 -15.67 -14.61 -14.58
N THR A 75 -14.69 -15.52 -14.58
CA THR A 75 -14.68 -16.67 -15.50
C THR A 75 -15.89 -17.58 -15.28
N LYS A 76 -16.27 -17.83 -14.02
CA LYS A 76 -17.48 -18.61 -13.70
C LYS A 76 -18.75 -17.93 -14.19
N GLN A 77 -18.87 -16.62 -13.98
CA GLN A 77 -20.01 -15.84 -14.46
C GLN A 77 -20.09 -15.85 -15.99
N GLN A 78 -18.95 -15.72 -16.67
CA GLN A 78 -18.87 -15.76 -18.12
C GLN A 78 -19.33 -17.13 -18.65
N ALA A 79 -18.83 -18.23 -18.06
CA ALA A 79 -19.28 -19.58 -18.41
C ALA A 79 -20.79 -19.78 -18.19
N GLN A 80 -21.33 -19.28 -17.07
CA GLN A 80 -22.77 -19.33 -16.81
C GLN A 80 -23.57 -18.50 -17.82
N MET A 81 -23.06 -17.35 -18.24
CA MET A 81 -23.70 -16.52 -19.26
C MET A 81 -23.67 -17.20 -20.63
N GLN A 82 -22.56 -17.85 -21.02
CA GLN A 82 -22.52 -18.66 -22.25
C GLN A 82 -23.59 -19.76 -22.23
N LEU A 83 -23.71 -20.52 -21.14
CA LEU A 83 -24.73 -21.58 -21.04
C LEU A 83 -26.15 -21.03 -21.16
N GLN A 84 -26.43 -19.87 -20.56
CA GLN A 84 -27.73 -19.22 -20.69
C GLN A 84 -27.99 -18.75 -22.13
N ILE A 85 -26.97 -18.21 -22.81
CA ILE A 85 -27.08 -17.82 -24.21
C ILE A 85 -27.38 -19.04 -25.08
N ASP A 86 -26.66 -20.13 -24.90
CA ASP A 86 -26.85 -21.36 -25.69
C ASP A 86 -28.25 -21.96 -25.46
N ASP A 87 -28.72 -22.00 -24.22
CA ASP A 87 -30.09 -22.43 -23.88
C ASP A 87 -31.14 -21.52 -24.53
N LEU A 88 -30.94 -20.20 -24.51
CA LEU A 88 -31.84 -19.24 -25.17
C LEU A 88 -31.84 -19.39 -26.69
N ILE A 89 -30.68 -19.62 -27.31
CA ILE A 89 -30.57 -19.87 -28.74
C ILE A 89 -31.31 -21.16 -29.09
N SER A 90 -31.10 -22.25 -28.35
CA SER A 90 -31.79 -23.52 -28.56
C SER A 90 -33.31 -23.35 -28.44
N LYS A 91 -33.80 -22.68 -27.39
CA LYS A 91 -35.23 -22.36 -27.23
C LYS A 91 -35.77 -21.53 -28.38
N ARG A 92 -35.00 -20.56 -28.88
CA ARG A 92 -35.36 -19.74 -30.03
C ARG A 92 -35.44 -20.58 -31.31
N GLU A 93 -34.49 -21.49 -31.54
CA GLU A 93 -34.50 -22.38 -32.70
C GLU A 93 -35.71 -23.31 -32.67
N ILE A 94 -35.99 -23.94 -31.53
CA ILE A 94 -37.18 -24.77 -31.33
C ILE A 94 -38.47 -23.95 -31.55
N ALA A 95 -38.52 -22.73 -31.03
CA ALA A 95 -39.67 -21.85 -31.17
C ALA A 95 -39.85 -21.31 -32.60
N ASN A 96 -38.78 -21.22 -33.38
CA ASN A 96 -38.80 -20.78 -34.78
C ASN A 96 -38.96 -21.95 -35.77
N ASP A 97 -38.90 -23.21 -35.32
CA ASP A 97 -39.05 -24.37 -36.19
C ASP A 97 -40.49 -24.37 -36.78
N PRO A 98 -40.65 -24.26 -38.11
CA PRO A 98 -41.96 -24.17 -38.76
C PRO A 98 -42.87 -25.36 -38.45
N LYS A 99 -42.33 -26.54 -38.11
CA LYS A 99 -43.14 -27.69 -37.68
C LYS A 99 -43.78 -27.45 -36.31
N VAL A 100 -42.99 -26.98 -35.34
CA VAL A 100 -43.47 -26.64 -34.00
C VAL A 100 -44.49 -25.50 -34.04
N LEU A 101 -44.27 -24.49 -34.91
CA LEU A 101 -45.26 -23.43 -35.13
C LEU A 101 -46.57 -23.98 -35.68
N LYS A 102 -46.53 -24.88 -36.66
CA LYS A 102 -47.74 -25.49 -37.24
C LYS A 102 -48.50 -26.32 -36.22
N ASP A 103 -47.79 -27.11 -35.41
CA ASP A 103 -48.40 -27.94 -34.38
C ASP A 103 -49.06 -27.08 -33.28
N LYS A 104 -48.37 -26.01 -32.83
CA LYS A 104 -48.96 -25.04 -31.90
C LYS A 104 -50.13 -24.26 -32.51
N ALA A 105 -50.05 -23.89 -33.78
CA ALA A 105 -51.12 -23.20 -34.48
C ALA A 105 -52.37 -24.09 -34.58
N ALA A 106 -52.19 -25.37 -34.91
CA ALA A 106 -53.28 -26.35 -34.95
C ALA A 106 -53.91 -26.60 -33.57
N GLN A 107 -53.10 -26.67 -32.50
CA GLN A 107 -53.62 -26.77 -31.13
C GLN A 107 -54.43 -25.55 -30.68
N LEU A 108 -54.14 -24.39 -31.25
CA LEU A 108 -54.80 -23.12 -30.94
C LEU A 108 -55.92 -22.77 -31.94
N ASP A 109 -56.30 -23.72 -32.81
CA ASP A 109 -57.36 -23.58 -33.83
C ASP A 109 -57.11 -22.47 -34.87
N TYR A 110 -55.83 -22.15 -35.13
CA TYR A 110 -55.45 -21.22 -36.19
C TYR A 110 -55.36 -21.92 -37.55
N VAL A 111 -55.84 -21.24 -38.60
CA VAL A 111 -55.82 -21.73 -39.99
C VAL A 111 -54.81 -20.91 -40.81
N MET A 112 -53.99 -21.58 -41.63
CA MET A 112 -53.07 -20.92 -42.55
C MET A 112 -53.88 -20.12 -43.58
N SER A 113 -53.71 -18.80 -43.59
CA SER A 113 -54.32 -17.92 -44.58
C SER A 113 -53.41 -17.80 -45.81
N ASP A 114 -53.96 -17.97 -47.02
CA ASP A 114 -53.20 -17.92 -48.29
C ASP A 114 -52.91 -16.48 -48.77
N GLU A 115 -53.41 -15.45 -48.07
CA GLU A 115 -53.08 -14.06 -48.39
C GLU A 115 -51.66 -13.70 -47.94
N ARG A 116 -50.87 -13.16 -48.86
CA ARG A 116 -49.55 -12.59 -48.55
C ARG A 116 -49.71 -11.37 -47.66
N ILE A 117 -49.44 -11.53 -46.37
CA ILE A 117 -49.35 -10.43 -45.42
C ILE A 117 -48.15 -9.56 -45.80
N GLN A 118 -48.40 -8.35 -46.29
CA GLN A 118 -47.35 -7.34 -46.50
C GLN A 118 -46.99 -6.73 -45.15
N VAL A 119 -45.80 -7.05 -44.64
CA VAL A 119 -45.25 -6.41 -43.44
C VAL A 119 -44.79 -5.01 -43.84
N GLN A 120 -45.48 -3.96 -43.41
CA GLN A 120 -44.92 -2.61 -43.45
C GLN A 120 -43.88 -2.50 -42.33
N THR A 121 -42.60 -2.66 -42.66
CA THR A 121 -41.50 -2.20 -41.81
C THR A 121 -41.59 -0.68 -41.72
N GLY A 122 -42.25 -0.19 -40.68
CA GLY A 122 -42.29 1.22 -40.36
C GLY A 122 -40.91 1.71 -39.93
N GLY A 123 -40.33 2.60 -40.74
CA GLY A 123 -39.23 3.48 -40.34
C GLY A 123 -37.91 3.20 -41.03
N ASP A 124 -37.76 3.76 -42.23
CA ASP A 124 -36.46 4.24 -42.72
C ASP A 124 -35.88 5.18 -41.66
N ALA A 125 -35.01 4.67 -40.79
CA ALA A 125 -34.05 5.49 -40.09
C ALA A 125 -32.91 5.75 -41.09
N PRO A 126 -32.67 7.00 -41.51
CA PRO A 126 -31.53 7.30 -42.36
C PRO A 126 -30.28 6.95 -41.56
N VAL A 127 -29.50 6.01 -42.05
CA VAL A 127 -28.15 5.77 -41.56
C VAL A 127 -27.35 7.01 -41.92
N ALA A 128 -27.33 7.97 -41.00
CA ALA A 128 -26.47 9.13 -41.06
C ALA A 128 -25.01 8.64 -41.05
N SER A 129 -24.30 9.00 -42.11
CA SER A 129 -22.87 8.87 -42.30
C SER A 129 -22.07 9.45 -41.12
N LYS A 130 -21.10 8.69 -40.58
CA LYS A 130 -19.69 9.10 -40.46
C LYS A 130 -18.78 7.92 -40.12
#